data_AF-A0A812IFU7-F1
#
_entry.id   AF-A0A812IFU7-F1
#
_cell.length_a   1.000
_cell.length_b   1.000
_cell.length_c   1.000
_cell.angle_alpha   90.00
_cell.angle_beta   90.00
_cell.angle_gamma   90.00
#
_symmetry.space_group_name_H-M   'P 1'
#
loop_
_entity.id
_entity.type
_entity.pdbx_description
1 polymer ?
#
loop_
_entity_poly.entity_id
_entity_poly.type
_entity_poly.pdbx_seq_one_letter_code
_entity_poly.pdbx_strand_id
1 'polypeptide(L)'
;MGVMALRLSLIGLLAALAHAADYNVINLDNNTLKMVTGKDIPVFVRFDKDYPYGEKADAFKALAQTAVGAKVLIASVGISTYGEKMNQDVAEQFGYKTPGKDLEYSDMDTIFPKFRLFPANGGADIEYTGEVKTDAMTLFLKKEAKIYFGLKGTIREFDKLAADFVKSGANKADVIQSAKVAAEALSGAEKEAASYYVKAMEKTQGKSDWFKTEFDRLKQIIAGGTVAPSKKEDMALKVNRLSSFVSPNDEL
;
A
#
# COMPACT_ATOMS: atom_id res chain seq x y z
N MET A 1 -22.90 -58.43 33.24
CA MET A 1 -23.29 -58.32 31.81
C MET A 1 -23.28 -56.85 31.46
N GLY A 2 -22.16 -56.36 30.93
CA GLY A 2 -21.89 -54.95 30.70
C GLY A 2 -22.51 -54.48 29.39
N VAL A 3 -23.19 -53.34 29.44
CA VAL A 3 -23.78 -52.66 28.28
C VAL A 3 -22.64 -52.01 27.49
N MET A 4 -22.54 -52.39 26.22
CA MET A 4 -21.58 -51.93 25.23
C MET A 4 -22.32 -51.06 24.18
N ALA A 5 -21.59 -50.15 23.52
CA ALA A 5 -22.00 -49.21 22.48
C ALA A 5 -22.68 -47.92 23.03
N LEU A 6 -22.35 -46.71 22.61
CA LEU A 6 -21.80 -46.23 21.34
C LEU A 6 -21.10 -44.88 21.63
N ARG A 7 -19.76 -44.81 21.54
CA ARG A 7 -19.06 -43.52 21.59
C ARG A 7 -19.01 -42.94 20.18
N LEU A 8 -19.88 -41.97 19.92
CA LEU A 8 -19.86 -41.18 18.69
C LEU A 8 -18.61 -40.28 18.72
N SER A 9 -17.59 -40.64 17.95
CA SER A 9 -16.43 -39.78 17.69
C SER A 9 -16.87 -38.59 16.85
N LEU A 10 -17.09 -37.44 17.50
CA LEU A 10 -17.26 -36.16 16.82
C LEU A 10 -15.87 -35.57 16.51
N ILE A 11 -15.21 -36.10 15.48
CA ILE A 11 -14.06 -35.45 14.83
C ILE A 11 -14.65 -34.49 13.80
N GLY A 12 -15.07 -33.32 14.28
CA GLY A 12 -15.65 -32.24 13.48
C GLY A 12 -14.62 -31.14 13.23
N LEU A 13 -13.82 -31.34 12.17
CA LEU A 13 -13.18 -30.34 11.32
C LEU A 13 -12.98 -28.93 11.92
N LEU A 14 -11.90 -28.74 12.67
CA LEU A 14 -11.32 -27.41 12.86
C LEU A 14 -10.67 -27.01 11.53
N ALA A 15 -11.46 -26.48 10.59
CA ALA A 15 -10.91 -25.72 9.50
C ALA A 15 -10.38 -24.42 10.10
N ALA A 16 -9.10 -24.44 10.49
CA ALA A 16 -8.35 -23.21 10.67
C ALA A 16 -8.32 -22.52 9.31
N LEU A 17 -9.32 -21.67 9.06
CA LEU A 17 -9.24 -20.61 8.07
C LEU A 17 -8.00 -19.82 8.44
N ALA A 18 -6.88 -20.16 7.80
CA ALA A 18 -5.71 -19.32 7.72
C ALA A 18 -6.21 -18.01 7.10
N HIS A 19 -6.65 -17.10 7.96
CA HIS A 19 -6.88 -15.72 7.61
C HIS A 19 -5.53 -15.25 7.11
N ALA A 20 -5.36 -15.18 5.80
CA ALA A 20 -4.46 -14.20 5.23
C ALA A 20 -5.04 -12.86 5.68
N ALA A 21 -4.67 -12.44 6.89
CA ALA A 21 -5.08 -11.18 7.46
C ALA A 21 -4.80 -10.13 6.38
N ASP A 22 -5.81 -9.33 6.05
CA ASP A 22 -5.67 -8.28 5.06
C ASP A 22 -4.69 -7.24 5.62
N TYR A 23 -3.40 -7.51 5.39
CA TYR A 23 -2.32 -6.78 5.99
C TYR A 23 -2.37 -5.35 5.48
N ASN A 24 -2.34 -4.39 6.41
CA ASN A 24 -2.48 -2.95 6.12
C ASN A 24 -3.85 -2.53 5.55
N VAL A 25 -4.92 -3.34 5.75
CA VAL A 25 -6.31 -2.94 5.49
C VAL A 25 -7.07 -2.89 6.81
N ILE A 26 -7.76 -1.78 7.06
CA ILE A 26 -8.60 -1.63 8.25
C ILE A 26 -10.06 -1.87 7.87
N ASN A 27 -10.69 -2.86 8.50
CA ASN A 27 -12.12 -3.07 8.35
C ASN A 27 -12.87 -2.03 9.19
N LEU A 28 -13.73 -1.26 8.52
CA LEU A 28 -14.54 -0.20 9.12
C LEU A 28 -16.02 -0.55 9.02
N ASP A 29 -16.78 0.00 9.95
CA ASP A 29 -18.23 0.01 9.99
C ASP A 29 -18.75 1.45 9.82
N ASN A 30 -20.06 1.60 9.87
CA ASN A 30 -20.76 2.88 9.75
C ASN A 30 -20.32 3.97 10.74
N ASN A 31 -19.89 3.60 11.95
CA ASN A 31 -19.51 4.53 13.01
C ASN A 31 -18.02 4.89 12.92
N THR A 32 -17.18 3.87 12.76
CA THR A 32 -15.73 4.01 12.63
C THR A 32 -15.32 4.72 11.34
N LEU A 33 -16.06 4.55 10.24
CA LEU A 33 -15.83 5.29 9.00
C LEU A 33 -15.88 6.81 9.24
N LYS A 34 -16.85 7.29 10.02
CA LYS A 34 -17.01 8.72 10.34
C LYS A 34 -15.91 9.24 11.28
N MET A 35 -15.27 8.34 12.03
CA MET A 35 -14.19 8.70 12.95
C MET A 35 -12.85 8.88 12.23
N VAL A 36 -12.60 8.12 11.16
CA VAL A 36 -11.34 8.15 10.41
C VAL A 36 -11.38 9.10 9.21
N THR A 37 -12.54 9.30 8.60
CA THR A 37 -12.69 10.20 7.45
C THR A 37 -12.63 11.67 7.86
N GLY A 38 -12.04 12.51 7.01
CA GLY A 38 -11.92 13.96 7.24
C GLY A 38 -10.93 14.36 8.34
N LYS A 39 -10.00 13.48 8.71
CA LYS A 39 -8.91 13.72 9.67
C LYS A 39 -7.60 14.03 8.95
N ASP A 40 -6.48 14.02 9.68
CA ASP A 40 -5.16 14.43 9.18
C ASP A 40 -4.60 13.57 8.02
N ILE A 41 -5.14 12.37 7.79
CA ILE A 41 -4.64 11.39 6.80
C ILE A 41 -5.75 11.09 5.78
N PRO A 42 -5.45 11.06 4.48
CA PRO A 42 -6.43 10.66 3.47
C PRO A 42 -6.78 9.18 3.64
N VAL A 43 -8.04 8.84 3.44
CA VAL A 43 -8.56 7.47 3.59
C VAL A 43 -9.08 6.98 2.25
N PHE A 44 -8.57 5.85 1.77
CA PHE A 44 -9.09 5.16 0.59
C PHE A 44 -9.92 3.95 1.02
N VAL A 45 -11.22 4.02 0.77
CA VAL A 45 -12.19 3.04 1.26
C VAL A 45 -12.70 2.19 0.11
N ARG A 46 -12.63 0.86 0.28
CA ARG A 46 -13.37 -0.10 -0.56
C ARG A 46 -14.68 -0.45 0.12
N PHE A 47 -15.79 -0.31 -0.59
CA PHE A 47 -17.08 -0.87 -0.23
C PHE A 47 -17.27 -2.16 -1.01
N ASP A 48 -17.46 -3.26 -0.31
CA ASP A 48 -17.63 -4.59 -0.90
C ASP A 48 -18.46 -5.47 0.03
N LYS A 49 -18.72 -6.72 -0.37
CA LYS A 49 -19.28 -7.74 0.54
C LYS A 49 -18.34 -8.04 1.70
N ASP A 50 -18.87 -8.56 2.81
CA ASP A 50 -18.10 -8.91 4.02
C ASP A 50 -16.85 -9.77 3.75
N TYR A 51 -16.93 -10.65 2.75
CA TYR A 51 -15.84 -11.53 2.35
C TYR A 51 -15.54 -11.38 0.86
N PRO A 52 -14.82 -10.32 0.47
CA PRO A 52 -14.50 -10.07 -0.93
C PRO A 52 -13.39 -11.01 -1.39
N TYR A 53 -13.57 -11.61 -2.56
CA TYR A 53 -12.66 -12.57 -3.16
C TYR A 53 -12.45 -12.29 -4.65
N GLY A 54 -11.43 -12.92 -5.24
CA GLY A 54 -11.08 -12.81 -6.65
C GLY A 54 -10.09 -11.68 -6.94
N GLU A 55 -9.79 -11.49 -8.23
CA GLU A 55 -8.70 -10.62 -8.69
C GLU A 55 -8.82 -9.16 -8.19
N LYS A 56 -10.05 -8.65 -8.08
CA LYS A 56 -10.31 -7.30 -7.58
C LYS A 56 -9.95 -7.15 -6.09
N ALA A 57 -10.24 -8.17 -5.29
CA ALA A 57 -9.88 -8.19 -3.88
C ALA A 57 -8.36 -8.31 -3.70
N ASP A 58 -7.71 -9.17 -4.50
CA ASP A 58 -6.25 -9.35 -4.48
C ASP A 58 -5.51 -8.09 -4.91
N ALA A 59 -6.00 -7.37 -5.93
CA ALA A 59 -5.45 -6.09 -6.34
C ALA A 59 -5.54 -5.04 -5.22
N PHE A 60 -6.63 -5.02 -4.45
CA PHE A 60 -6.77 -4.11 -3.31
C PHE A 60 -5.83 -4.48 -2.16
N LYS A 61 -5.63 -5.77 -1.88
CA LYS A 61 -4.63 -6.22 -0.89
C LYS A 61 -3.21 -5.85 -1.32
N ALA A 62 -2.87 -6.01 -2.60
CA ALA A 62 -1.58 -5.60 -3.14
C ALA A 62 -1.36 -4.08 -3.06
N LEU A 63 -2.42 -3.28 -3.26
CA LEU A 63 -2.38 -1.83 -3.02
C LEU A 63 -2.09 -1.53 -1.54
N ALA A 64 -2.78 -2.21 -0.62
CA ALA A 64 -2.55 -2.04 0.81
C ALA A 64 -1.10 -2.34 1.19
N GLN A 65 -0.50 -3.40 0.64
CA GLN A 65 0.92 -3.70 0.84
C GLN A 65 1.85 -2.62 0.24
N THR A 66 1.47 -2.03 -0.90
CA THR A 66 2.23 -0.94 -1.53
C THR A 66 2.11 0.37 -0.76
N ALA A 67 0.99 0.57 -0.06
CA ALA A 67 0.74 1.74 0.78
C ALA A 67 1.52 1.71 2.12
N VAL A 68 2.29 0.66 2.42
CA VAL A 68 3.09 0.59 3.65
C VAL A 68 4.11 1.74 3.66
N GLY A 69 4.00 2.62 4.66
CA GLY A 69 4.85 3.82 4.79
C GLY A 69 4.36 5.03 3.98
N ALA A 70 3.31 4.89 3.17
CA ALA A 70 2.62 6.03 2.56
C ALA A 70 1.71 6.70 3.60
N LYS A 71 1.56 8.02 3.51
CA LYS A 71 0.62 8.78 4.36
C LYS A 71 -0.81 8.63 3.83
N VAL A 72 -1.35 7.41 3.86
CA VAL A 72 -2.73 7.08 3.47
C VAL A 72 -3.23 5.90 4.29
N LEU A 73 -4.52 5.93 4.66
CA LEU A 73 -5.18 4.82 5.32
C LEU A 73 -5.97 4.01 4.29
N ILE A 74 -5.70 2.71 4.20
CA ILE A 74 -6.44 1.80 3.34
C ILE A 74 -7.49 1.09 4.19
N ALA A 75 -8.76 1.24 3.82
CA ALA A 75 -9.86 0.68 4.57
C ALA A 75 -10.84 -0.10 3.70
N SER A 76 -11.55 -1.04 4.32
CA SER A 76 -12.62 -1.80 3.70
C SER A 76 -13.87 -1.72 4.56
N VAL A 77 -15.01 -1.46 3.95
CA VAL A 77 -16.33 -1.54 4.59
C VAL A 77 -17.06 -2.71 3.96
N GLY A 78 -17.25 -3.77 4.75
CA GLY A 78 -18.05 -4.92 4.38
C GLY A 78 -19.53 -4.61 4.54
N ILE A 79 -20.31 -4.75 3.47
CA ILE A 79 -21.76 -4.64 3.51
C ILE A 79 -22.31 -6.06 3.59
N SER A 80 -23.09 -6.32 4.63
CA SER A 80 -23.69 -7.63 4.87
C SER A 80 -25.16 -7.61 4.46
N THR A 81 -25.59 -8.62 3.71
CA THR A 81 -27.02 -8.81 3.36
C THR A 81 -27.65 -9.96 4.16
N TYR A 82 -26.86 -10.65 4.98
CA TYR A 82 -27.29 -11.79 5.80
C TYR A 82 -27.20 -11.45 7.29
N GLY A 83 -28.03 -12.10 8.11
CA GLY A 83 -28.09 -11.83 9.55
C GLY A 83 -28.63 -10.43 9.87
N GLU A 84 -27.89 -9.66 10.66
CA GLU A 84 -28.28 -8.30 11.11
C GLU A 84 -28.09 -7.21 10.04
N LYS A 85 -27.67 -7.58 8.82
CA LYS A 85 -27.51 -6.67 7.67
C LYS A 85 -26.68 -5.41 8.01
N MET A 86 -25.41 -5.62 8.34
CA MET A 86 -24.50 -4.55 8.73
C MET A 86 -24.14 -3.60 7.58
N ASN A 87 -23.91 -2.33 7.90
CA ASN A 87 -23.42 -1.27 7.00
C ASN A 87 -24.32 -0.94 5.80
N GLN A 88 -25.60 -1.32 5.85
CA GLN A 88 -26.59 -0.96 4.84
C GLN A 88 -26.82 0.56 4.77
N ASP A 89 -26.73 1.26 5.89
CA ASP A 89 -26.82 2.71 6.00
C ASP A 89 -25.70 3.44 5.25
N VAL A 90 -24.49 2.88 5.26
CA VAL A 90 -23.35 3.39 4.50
C VAL A 90 -23.60 3.28 3.00
N ALA A 91 -24.17 2.15 2.56
CA ALA A 91 -24.58 1.99 1.17
C ALA A 91 -25.66 3.01 0.75
N GLU A 92 -26.56 3.37 1.67
CA GLU A 92 -27.56 4.41 1.44
C GLU A 92 -26.92 5.79 1.31
N GLN A 93 -26.04 6.11 2.26
CA GLN A 93 -25.38 7.41 2.36
C GLN A 93 -24.59 7.74 1.09
N PHE A 94 -23.95 6.74 0.48
CA PHE A 94 -23.16 6.91 -0.74
C PHE A 94 -23.94 6.62 -2.03
N GLY A 95 -25.25 6.35 -1.93
CA GLY A 95 -26.12 6.14 -3.09
C GLY A 95 -25.93 4.80 -3.81
N TYR A 96 -25.33 3.81 -3.15
CA TYR A 96 -25.18 2.44 -3.67
C TYR A 96 -26.46 1.61 -3.53
N LYS A 97 -27.44 2.07 -2.74
CA LYS A 97 -28.77 1.46 -2.66
C LYS A 97 -29.86 2.53 -2.68
N THR A 98 -31.07 2.11 -2.99
CA THR A 98 -32.26 2.98 -2.91
C THR A 98 -32.66 3.16 -1.44
N PRO A 99 -32.96 4.39 -0.98
CA PRO A 99 -33.43 4.63 0.38
C PRO A 99 -34.64 3.74 0.73
N GLY A 100 -34.54 3.02 1.86
CA GLY A 100 -35.60 2.13 2.33
C GLY A 100 -35.69 0.76 1.64
N LYS A 101 -34.83 0.42 0.69
CA LYS A 101 -34.67 -0.94 0.16
C LYS A 101 -33.31 -1.50 0.55
N ASP A 102 -33.30 -2.61 1.29
CA ASP A 102 -32.07 -3.32 1.61
C ASP A 102 -31.48 -3.99 0.37
N LEU A 103 -30.15 -4.04 0.30
CA LEU A 103 -29.45 -4.77 -0.75
C LEU A 103 -29.65 -6.28 -0.56
N GLU A 104 -29.92 -6.97 -1.66
CA GLU A 104 -29.98 -8.43 -1.69
C GLU A 104 -28.62 -9.02 -2.09
N TYR A 105 -28.45 -10.32 -1.88
CA TYR A 105 -27.20 -11.00 -2.23
C TYR A 105 -26.81 -10.81 -3.71
N SER A 106 -27.80 -10.82 -4.62
CA SER A 106 -27.59 -10.58 -6.06
C SER A 106 -27.13 -9.17 -6.38
N ASP A 107 -27.48 -8.18 -5.57
CA ASP A 107 -27.06 -6.80 -5.77
C ASP A 107 -25.58 -6.62 -5.40
N MET A 108 -25.04 -7.51 -4.55
CA MET A 108 -23.66 -7.41 -4.11
C MET A 108 -22.67 -7.57 -5.27
N ASP A 109 -22.89 -8.56 -6.13
CA ASP A 109 -21.97 -8.85 -7.25
C ASP A 109 -22.16 -7.88 -8.44
N THR A 110 -23.28 -7.14 -8.49
CA THR A 110 -23.56 -6.17 -9.56
C THR A 110 -23.10 -4.75 -9.22
N ILE A 111 -23.21 -4.35 -7.95
CA ILE A 111 -22.90 -2.99 -7.50
C ILE A 111 -21.46 -2.88 -6.99
N PHE A 112 -20.93 -3.91 -6.34
CA PHE A 112 -19.60 -3.90 -5.73
C PHE A 112 -18.54 -4.64 -6.57
N PRO A 113 -17.25 -4.32 -6.41
CA PRO A 113 -16.66 -3.35 -5.49
C PRO A 113 -16.80 -1.90 -5.92
N LYS A 114 -16.96 -1.01 -4.93
CA LYS A 114 -16.91 0.45 -5.09
C LYS A 114 -15.78 1.03 -4.27
N PHE A 115 -15.18 2.12 -4.74
CA PHE A 115 -13.99 2.70 -4.11
C PHE A 115 -14.15 4.21 -3.96
N ARG A 116 -13.72 4.75 -2.82
CA ARG A 116 -13.88 6.18 -2.52
C ARG A 116 -12.67 6.78 -1.80
N LEU A 117 -12.20 7.86 -2.40
CA LEU A 117 -11.30 8.93 -1.96
C LEU A 117 -11.83 9.82 -0.83
N PHE A 118 -11.48 9.63 0.43
CA PHE A 118 -11.68 10.68 1.45
C PHE A 118 -10.40 11.49 1.64
N PRO A 119 -10.36 12.79 1.27
CA PRO A 119 -9.18 13.63 1.44
C PRO A 119 -8.87 13.91 2.92
N ALA A 120 -7.60 14.24 3.18
CA ALA A 120 -7.18 14.72 4.50
C ALA A 120 -7.77 16.11 4.81
N ASN A 121 -7.94 16.39 6.09
CA ASN A 121 -8.44 17.64 6.67
C ASN A 121 -9.88 18.01 6.25
N GLY A 122 -10.65 17.02 5.81
CA GLY A 122 -12.00 17.22 5.30
C GLY A 122 -12.02 17.70 3.86
N GLY A 123 -13.11 17.41 3.16
CA GLY A 123 -13.30 17.75 1.76
C GLY A 123 -14.36 16.87 1.12
N ALA A 124 -14.73 17.19 -0.12
CA ALA A 124 -15.61 16.33 -0.91
C ALA A 124 -14.85 15.04 -1.24
N ASP A 125 -15.51 13.92 -1.04
CA ASP A 125 -14.97 12.62 -1.33
C ASP A 125 -15.14 12.25 -2.81
N ILE A 126 -14.15 11.52 -3.33
CA ILE A 126 -13.98 11.27 -4.76
C ILE A 126 -14.26 9.80 -5.04
N GLU A 127 -15.28 9.49 -5.83
CA GLU A 127 -15.51 8.11 -6.28
C GLU A 127 -14.43 7.70 -7.30
N TYR A 128 -13.82 6.54 -7.06
CA TYR A 128 -12.90 5.93 -8.02
C TYR A 128 -13.67 4.98 -8.93
N THR A 129 -13.75 5.35 -10.21
CA THR A 129 -14.44 4.57 -11.26
C THR A 129 -13.45 3.93 -12.25
N GLY A 130 -12.16 3.92 -11.92
CA GLY A 130 -11.11 3.34 -12.78
C GLY A 130 -11.02 1.81 -12.67
N GLU A 131 -10.04 1.24 -13.37
CA GLU A 131 -9.78 -0.21 -13.31
C GLU A 131 -9.34 -0.64 -11.90
N VAL A 132 -9.85 -1.79 -11.43
CA VAL A 132 -9.47 -2.35 -10.12
C VAL A 132 -8.16 -3.12 -10.24
N LYS A 133 -7.07 -2.40 -10.52
CA LYS A 133 -5.69 -2.89 -10.57
C LYS A 133 -4.82 -2.06 -9.65
N THR A 134 -3.82 -2.69 -9.04
CA THR A 134 -2.89 -2.04 -8.09
C THR A 134 -2.28 -0.78 -8.67
N ASP A 135 -1.78 -0.84 -9.90
CA ASP A 135 -1.12 0.28 -10.57
C ASP A 135 -2.09 1.44 -10.85
N ALA A 136 -3.30 1.13 -11.32
CA ALA A 136 -4.32 2.13 -11.64
C ALA A 136 -4.80 2.86 -10.38
N MET A 137 -5.06 2.12 -9.30
CA MET A 137 -5.43 2.71 -8.00
C MET A 137 -4.29 3.52 -7.39
N THR A 138 -3.06 3.02 -7.47
CA THR A 138 -1.87 3.75 -6.99
C THR A 138 -1.70 5.07 -7.74
N LEU A 139 -1.85 5.05 -9.07
CA LEU A 139 -1.75 6.24 -9.91
C LEU A 139 -2.84 7.26 -9.58
N PHE A 140 -4.07 6.81 -9.35
CA PHE A 140 -5.16 7.66 -8.91
C PHE A 140 -4.86 8.33 -7.56
N LEU A 141 -4.40 7.56 -6.57
CA LEU A 141 -4.05 8.09 -5.25
C LEU A 141 -2.86 9.07 -5.29
N LYS A 142 -1.89 8.83 -6.18
CA LYS A 142 -0.82 9.81 -6.46
C LYS A 142 -1.38 11.09 -7.05
N LYS A 143 -2.25 10.99 -8.06
CA LYS A 143 -2.74 12.15 -8.80
C LYS A 143 -3.69 13.02 -7.98
N GLU A 144 -4.70 12.41 -7.36
CA GLU A 144 -5.82 13.12 -6.72
C GLU A 144 -5.51 13.50 -5.28
N ALA A 145 -4.87 12.62 -4.51
CA ALA A 145 -4.54 12.88 -3.11
C ALA A 145 -3.09 13.30 -2.87
N LYS A 146 -2.28 13.43 -3.94
CA LYS A 146 -0.85 13.76 -3.87
C LYS A 146 -0.09 12.85 -2.89
N ILE A 147 -0.54 11.59 -2.80
CA ILE A 147 0.06 10.60 -1.91
C ILE A 147 1.32 10.09 -2.59
N TYR A 148 2.45 10.25 -1.89
CA TYR A 148 3.68 9.62 -2.29
C TYR A 148 3.67 8.15 -1.85
N PHE A 149 3.71 7.25 -2.83
CA PHE A 149 3.97 5.83 -2.63
C PHE A 149 5.45 5.59 -2.92
N GLY A 150 6.23 5.47 -1.86
CA GLY A 150 7.63 5.04 -1.96
C GLY A 150 7.71 3.59 -2.41
N LEU A 151 8.75 3.25 -3.14
CA LEU A 151 9.04 1.85 -3.42
C LEU A 151 9.52 1.17 -2.14
N LYS A 152 9.34 -0.15 -2.02
CA LYS A 152 9.81 -0.88 -0.84
C LYS A 152 11.30 -0.59 -0.60
N GLY A 153 11.63 -0.17 0.62
CA GLY A 153 13.00 0.15 1.04
C GLY A 153 13.49 1.56 0.69
N THR A 154 12.65 2.44 0.16
CA THR A 154 12.94 3.87 -0.01
C THR A 154 12.43 4.69 1.18
N ILE A 155 13.03 5.85 1.42
CA ILE A 155 12.57 6.81 2.43
C ILE A 155 12.25 8.11 1.71
N ARG A 156 11.04 8.65 1.89
CA ARG A 156 10.57 9.84 1.14
C ARG A 156 11.56 11.01 1.22
N GLU A 157 12.07 11.29 2.41
CA GLU A 157 13.05 12.35 2.63
C GLU A 157 14.36 12.11 1.84
N PHE A 158 14.84 10.87 1.79
CA PHE A 158 16.03 10.52 1.03
C PHE A 158 15.79 10.47 -0.48
N ASP A 159 14.58 10.14 -0.92
CA ASP A 159 14.18 10.26 -2.33
C ASP A 159 14.18 11.72 -2.78
N LYS A 160 13.70 12.62 -1.92
CA LYS A 160 13.79 14.07 -2.17
C LYS A 160 15.24 14.52 -2.23
N LEU A 161 16.07 14.13 -1.26
CA LEU A 161 17.50 14.44 -1.27
C LEU A 161 18.22 13.83 -2.49
N ALA A 162 17.81 12.67 -2.98
CA ALA A 162 18.31 12.07 -4.22
C ALA A 162 17.95 12.91 -5.45
N ALA A 163 16.70 13.35 -5.54
CA ALA A 163 16.25 14.26 -6.60
C ALA A 163 17.02 15.58 -6.56
N ASP A 164 17.16 16.17 -5.38
CA ASP A 164 17.93 17.39 -5.16
C ASP A 164 19.40 17.17 -5.54
N PHE A 165 20.03 16.06 -5.16
CA PHE A 165 21.41 15.74 -5.51
C PHE A 165 21.65 15.71 -7.02
N VAL A 166 20.71 15.14 -7.79
CA VAL A 166 20.79 15.07 -9.25
C VAL A 166 20.61 16.46 -9.88
N LYS A 167 19.70 17.28 -9.33
CA LYS A 167 19.41 18.65 -9.80
C LYS A 167 20.46 19.69 -9.38
N SER A 168 21.15 19.49 -8.25
CA SER A 168 21.95 20.50 -7.55
C SER A 168 23.25 20.93 -8.21
N GLY A 169 23.67 20.33 -9.34
CA GLY A 169 24.88 20.74 -10.07
C GLY A 169 26.13 20.80 -9.17
N ALA A 170 26.59 22.01 -8.83
CA ALA A 170 27.76 22.28 -7.97
C ALA A 170 27.51 22.10 -6.46
N ASN A 171 26.26 22.13 -5.98
CA ASN A 171 25.92 22.08 -4.55
C ASN A 171 25.72 20.65 -4.00
N LYS A 172 26.31 19.65 -4.65
CA LYS A 172 26.18 18.23 -4.28
C LYS A 172 26.74 17.91 -2.88
N ALA A 173 27.73 18.66 -2.42
CA ALA A 173 28.34 18.48 -1.10
C ALA A 173 27.34 18.80 0.03
N ASP A 174 26.55 19.86 -0.11
CA ASP A 174 25.57 20.29 0.89
C ASP A 174 24.41 19.29 1.01
N VAL A 175 23.98 18.73 -0.12
CA VAL A 175 22.96 17.67 -0.15
C VAL A 175 23.46 16.40 0.55
N ILE A 176 24.72 16.01 0.31
CA ILE A 176 25.33 14.87 1.02
C ILE A 176 25.39 15.12 2.52
N GLN A 177 25.78 16.34 2.94
CA GLN A 177 25.84 16.68 4.35
C GLN A 177 24.45 16.64 5.00
N SER A 178 23.43 17.16 4.32
CA SER A 178 22.03 17.10 4.76
C SER A 178 21.55 15.65 4.89
N ALA A 179 21.88 14.80 3.91
CA ALA A 179 21.55 13.38 3.94
C ALA A 179 22.24 12.63 5.10
N LYS A 180 23.49 12.99 5.44
CA LYS A 180 24.19 12.42 6.60
C LYS A 180 23.50 12.77 7.90
N VAL A 181 23.16 14.05 8.10
CA VAL A 181 22.45 14.51 9.30
C VAL A 181 21.08 13.84 9.42
N ALA A 182 20.31 13.77 8.34
CA ALA A 182 19.03 13.05 8.35
C ALA A 182 19.20 11.56 8.68
N ALA A 183 20.28 10.91 8.23
CA ALA A 183 20.54 9.51 8.51
C ALA A 183 20.89 9.23 9.99
N GLU A 184 21.42 10.21 10.72
CA GLU A 184 21.75 10.09 12.14
C GLU A 184 20.50 9.97 13.02
N ALA A 185 19.38 10.59 12.60
CA ALA A 185 18.09 10.53 13.29
C ALA A 185 17.36 9.19 13.11
N LEU A 186 17.81 8.33 12.21
CA LEU A 186 17.16 7.06 11.86
C LEU A 186 17.78 5.86 12.58
N SER A 187 17.00 4.79 12.69
CA SER A 187 17.43 3.51 13.29
C SER A 187 16.93 2.31 12.48
N GLY A 188 17.45 1.12 12.78
CA GLY A 188 17.03 -0.13 12.13
C GLY A 188 17.14 -0.12 10.60
N ALA A 189 16.12 -0.66 9.94
CA ALA A 189 16.07 -0.80 8.48
C ALA A 189 16.09 0.56 7.75
N GLU A 190 15.54 1.62 8.35
CA GLU A 190 15.58 2.96 7.77
C GLU A 190 16.99 3.52 7.76
N LYS A 191 17.78 3.31 8.82
CA LYS A 191 19.18 3.70 8.86
C LYS A 191 20.02 2.98 7.80
N GLU A 192 19.75 1.69 7.57
CA GLU A 192 20.42 0.92 6.52
C GLU A 192 20.07 1.44 5.12
N ALA A 193 18.80 1.81 4.89
CA ALA A 193 18.37 2.44 3.65
C ALA A 193 19.04 3.80 3.46
N ALA A 194 18.96 4.69 4.44
CA ALA A 194 19.60 6.01 4.44
C ALA A 194 21.11 5.94 4.19
N SER A 195 21.80 5.01 4.86
CA SER A 195 23.24 4.76 4.67
C SER A 195 23.58 4.38 3.22
N TYR A 196 22.67 3.68 2.53
CA TYR A 196 22.85 3.37 1.11
C TYR A 196 22.73 4.62 0.24
N TYR A 197 21.75 5.50 0.47
CA TYR A 197 21.64 6.77 -0.25
C TYR A 197 22.88 7.65 -0.09
N VAL A 198 23.37 7.82 1.14
CA VAL A 198 24.59 8.60 1.41
C VAL A 198 25.78 8.03 0.66
N LYS A 199 26.02 6.71 0.76
CA LYS A 199 27.11 6.04 0.03
C LYS A 199 26.98 6.18 -1.48
N ALA A 200 25.76 6.13 -2.01
CA ALA A 200 25.49 6.28 -3.43
C ALA A 200 25.83 7.72 -3.90
N MET A 201 25.44 8.74 -3.14
CA MET A 201 25.79 10.14 -3.42
C MET A 201 27.30 10.38 -3.35
N GLU A 202 27.97 9.87 -2.30
CA GLU A 202 29.43 10.00 -2.12
C GLU A 202 30.21 9.35 -3.27
N LYS A 203 29.81 8.16 -3.72
CA LYS A 203 30.44 7.47 -4.86
C LYS A 203 30.34 8.25 -6.18
N THR A 204 29.36 9.14 -6.29
CA THR A 204 29.01 9.81 -7.54
C THR A 204 29.56 11.23 -7.62
N GLN A 205 30.32 11.69 -6.62
CA GLN A 205 30.96 13.03 -6.59
C GLN A 205 31.93 13.33 -7.78
N GLY A 206 32.08 12.43 -8.75
CA GLY A 206 32.79 12.71 -10.01
C GLY A 206 32.34 11.88 -11.23
N LYS A 207 31.19 11.19 -11.21
CA LYS A 207 30.74 10.31 -12.31
C LYS A 207 29.23 10.41 -12.55
N SER A 208 28.78 11.20 -13.52
CA SER A 208 27.33 11.39 -13.80
C SER A 208 26.55 10.08 -14.02
N ASP A 209 27.19 9.07 -14.61
CA ASP A 209 26.49 7.89 -15.14
C ASP A 209 26.47 6.69 -14.18
N TRP A 210 27.06 6.83 -12.99
CA TRP A 210 27.21 5.71 -12.05
C TRP A 210 25.87 5.15 -11.57
N PHE A 211 24.90 6.02 -11.25
CA PHE A 211 23.58 5.58 -10.79
C PHE A 211 22.89 4.69 -11.81
N LYS A 212 22.87 5.12 -13.08
CA LYS A 212 22.26 4.35 -14.17
C LYS A 212 23.00 3.03 -14.41
N THR A 213 24.34 3.06 -14.41
CA THR A 213 25.17 1.86 -14.61
C THR A 213 24.91 0.82 -13.51
N GLU A 214 24.89 1.25 -12.25
CA GLU A 214 24.65 0.34 -11.13
C GLU A 214 23.19 -0.14 -11.09
N PHE A 215 22.23 0.72 -11.43
CA PHE A 215 20.82 0.36 -11.54
C PHE A 215 20.60 -0.75 -12.59
N ASP A 216 21.15 -0.55 -13.79
CA ASP A 216 21.02 -1.52 -14.89
C ASP A 216 21.76 -2.83 -14.55
N ARG A 217 22.95 -2.76 -13.94
CA ARG A 217 23.72 -3.93 -13.49
C ARG A 217 22.93 -4.78 -12.49
N LEU A 218 22.34 -4.16 -11.46
CA LEU A 218 21.58 -4.87 -10.45
C LEU A 218 20.29 -5.50 -11.04
N LYS A 219 19.60 -4.80 -11.94
CA LYS A 219 18.43 -5.37 -12.65
C LYS A 219 18.80 -6.61 -13.47
N GLN A 220 19.93 -6.57 -14.18
CA GLN A 220 20.40 -7.73 -14.95
C GLN A 220 20.74 -8.93 -14.05
N ILE A 221 21.35 -8.70 -12.88
CA ILE A 221 21.66 -9.76 -11.92
C ILE A 221 20.38 -10.39 -11.35
N ILE A 222 19.38 -9.57 -11.02
CA ILE A 222 18.08 -10.06 -10.51
C ILE A 222 17.39 -10.92 -11.59
N ALA A 223 17.37 -10.44 -12.83
CA ALA A 223 16.76 -11.14 -13.97
C ALA A 223 17.48 -12.44 -14.33
N GLY A 224 18.82 -12.47 -14.20
CA GLY A 224 19.65 -13.63 -14.51
C GLY A 224 19.42 -14.86 -13.61
N GLY A 225 18.66 -14.71 -12.51
CA GLY A 225 18.14 -15.86 -11.75
C GLY A 225 19.14 -16.59 -10.85
N THR A 226 20.45 -16.36 -10.99
CA THR A 226 21.55 -17.08 -10.31
C THR A 226 21.76 -16.72 -8.83
N VAL A 227 20.98 -15.78 -8.29
CA VAL A 227 21.09 -15.31 -6.89
C VAL A 227 20.04 -15.96 -5.98
N ALA A 228 20.43 -16.24 -4.74
CA ALA A 228 19.53 -16.72 -3.70
C ALA A 228 18.36 -15.74 -3.45
N PRO A 229 17.17 -16.20 -3.02
CA PRO A 229 15.99 -15.36 -2.83
C PRO A 229 16.22 -14.14 -1.93
N SER A 230 16.88 -14.31 -0.79
CA SER A 230 17.20 -13.20 0.13
C SER A 230 18.10 -12.14 -0.51
N LYS A 231 19.07 -12.56 -1.32
CA LYS A 231 19.95 -11.65 -2.06
C LYS A 231 19.21 -10.93 -3.19
N LYS A 232 18.23 -11.57 -3.83
CA LYS A 232 17.37 -10.92 -4.82
C LYS A 232 16.56 -9.80 -4.16
N GLU A 233 16.00 -10.05 -2.99
CA GLU A 233 15.26 -9.02 -2.24
C GLU A 233 16.16 -7.85 -1.83
N ASP A 234 17.33 -8.10 -1.24
CA ASP A 234 18.31 -7.06 -0.90
C ASP A 234 18.69 -6.20 -2.12
N MET A 235 18.87 -6.83 -3.28
CA MET A 235 19.19 -6.15 -4.53
C MET A 235 18.00 -5.35 -5.07
N ALA A 236 16.78 -5.87 -4.97
CA ALA A 236 15.57 -5.15 -5.36
C ALA A 236 15.38 -3.88 -4.53
N LEU A 237 15.62 -3.93 -3.22
CA LEU A 237 15.60 -2.74 -2.35
C LEU A 237 16.64 -1.71 -2.78
N LYS A 238 17.84 -2.13 -3.18
CA LYS A 238 18.87 -1.22 -3.70
C LYS A 238 18.49 -0.61 -5.06
N VAL A 239 17.91 -1.40 -5.96
CA VAL A 239 17.39 -0.92 -7.25
C VAL A 239 16.32 0.15 -7.03
N ASN A 240 15.41 -0.06 -6.08
CA ASN A 240 14.39 0.92 -5.72
C ASN A 240 15.01 2.25 -5.25
N ARG A 241 16.01 2.20 -4.36
CA ARG A 241 16.73 3.40 -3.90
C ARG A 241 17.51 4.11 -5.00
N LEU A 242 18.12 3.36 -5.93
CA LEU A 242 18.80 3.92 -7.10
C LEU A 242 17.84 4.58 -8.08
N SER A 243 16.60 4.08 -8.18
CA SER A 243 15.59 4.65 -9.08
C SER A 243 15.33 6.13 -8.77
N SER A 244 15.41 6.53 -7.50
CA SER A 244 15.26 7.92 -7.04
C SER A 244 16.31 8.88 -7.60
N PHE A 245 17.46 8.36 -8.04
CA PHE A 245 18.50 9.13 -8.73
C PHE A 245 18.38 9.06 -10.26
N VAL A 246 17.88 7.94 -10.79
CA VAL A 246 17.80 7.71 -12.25
C VAL A 246 16.55 8.33 -12.86
N SER A 247 15.43 8.27 -12.15
CA SER A 247 14.16 8.89 -12.51
C SER A 247 13.57 9.54 -11.25
N PRO A 248 14.11 10.71 -10.86
CA PRO A 248 13.61 11.46 -9.71
C PRO A 248 12.10 11.71 -9.84
N ASN A 249 11.35 11.48 -8.77
CA ASN A 249 9.93 11.82 -8.76
C ASN A 249 9.80 13.35 -8.71
N ASP A 250 9.17 13.95 -9.72
CA ASP A 250 8.99 15.41 -9.79
C ASP A 250 7.96 15.97 -8.80
N GLU A 251 7.20 15.10 -8.12
CA GLU A 251 6.17 15.46 -7.14
C GLU A 251 6.67 15.50 -5.67
N LEU A 252 7.99 15.47 -5.46
CA LEU A 252 8.64 15.43 -4.12
C LEU A 252 9.09 16.79 -3.58
#